data_AF-A0A936LC98-F1
#
_entry.id   AF-A0A936LC98-F1
#
_cell.length_a   1.000
_cell.length_b   1.000
_cell.length_c   1.000
_cell.angle_alpha   90.00
_cell.angle_beta   90.00
_cell.angle_gamma   90.00
#
_symmetry.space_group_name_H-M   'P 1'
#
loop_
_entity.id
_entity.type
_entity.pdbx_description
1 polymer ?
#
loop_
_entity_poly.entity_id
_entity_poly.type
_entity_poly.pdbx_seq_one_letter_code
_entity_poly.pdbx_strand_id
1 'polypeptide(L)' 'MTKDACVRTHEPETMLGEASMTNCRWIVRRVQFGRFLICGKPVKIGSSFCTEHHGRVWRRGER' A
#
# COMPACT_ATOMS: atom_id res chain seq x y z
N MET A 1 -11.98 17.24 -28.22
CA MET A 1 -11.78 17.88 -26.90
C MET A 1 -12.09 16.87 -25.81
N THR A 2 -11.03 16.49 -25.08
CA THR A 2 -10.96 15.99 -23.69
C THR A 2 -11.96 14.94 -23.22
N LYS A 3 -11.47 13.70 -23.12
CA LYS A 3 -11.71 12.92 -21.90
C LYS A 3 -10.36 12.38 -21.47
N ASP A 4 -9.69 13.17 -20.64
CA ASP A 4 -8.52 12.76 -19.88
C ASP A 4 -8.86 11.44 -19.20
N ALA A 5 -8.38 10.34 -19.80
CA ALA A 5 -8.13 9.14 -19.05
C ALA A 5 -7.01 9.53 -18.08
N CYS A 6 -7.41 10.03 -16.92
CA CYS A 6 -6.55 10.19 -15.77
C CYS A 6 -6.04 8.79 -15.48
N VAL A 7 -4.91 8.44 -16.09
CA VAL A 7 -4.05 7.35 -15.68
C VAL A 7 -3.54 7.80 -14.31
N ARG A 8 -4.40 7.66 -13.29
CA ARG A 8 -3.90 7.50 -11.93
C ARG A 8 -3.03 6.28 -12.08
N THR A 9 -1.72 6.48 -11.97
CA THR A 9 -0.76 5.42 -11.71
C THR A 9 -1.26 4.72 -10.46
N HIS A 10 -2.17 3.78 -10.65
CA HIS A 10 -2.77 2.99 -9.60
C HIS A 10 -1.63 2.12 -9.13
N GLU A 11 -0.97 2.59 -8.09
CA GLU A 11 -0.13 1.78 -7.23
C GLU A 11 -0.86 0.47 -6.98
N PRO A 12 -0.16 -0.68 -6.94
CA PRO A 12 -0.80 -1.99 -6.96
C PRO A 12 -1.60 -2.23 -5.67
N GLU A 13 -2.86 -1.76 -5.59
CA GLU A 13 -3.73 -2.05 -4.48
C GLU A 13 -4.15 -3.53 -4.53
N THR A 14 -4.12 -4.20 -3.39
CA THR A 14 -4.53 -5.61 -3.28
C THR A 14 -5.39 -5.81 -2.04
N MET A 15 -6.34 -6.74 -2.10
CA MET A 15 -7.13 -7.10 -0.93
C MET A 15 -6.25 -7.78 0.12
N LEU A 16 -6.36 -7.35 1.38
CA LEU A 16 -5.54 -7.89 2.47
C LEU A 16 -5.63 -9.43 2.58
N GLY A 17 -6.81 -10.00 2.32
CA GLY A 17 -7.05 -11.45 2.36
C GLY A 17 -6.47 -12.23 1.18
N GLU A 18 -6.16 -11.56 0.07
CA GLU A 18 -5.58 -12.16 -1.15
C GLU A 18 -4.07 -11.95 -1.22
N ALA A 19 -3.53 -11.12 -0.33
CA ALA A 19 -2.13 -10.74 -0.34
C ALA A 19 -1.23 -11.85 0.20
N SER A 20 -0.11 -12.08 -0.50
CA SER A 20 0.96 -12.95 -0.03
C SER A 20 1.81 -12.26 1.05
N MET A 21 2.76 -13.00 1.63
CA MET A 21 3.71 -12.44 2.61
C MET A 21 4.69 -11.44 1.99
N THR A 22 4.82 -11.39 0.66
CA THR A 22 5.71 -10.46 -0.04
C THR A 22 5.04 -9.11 -0.34
N ASN A 23 3.75 -8.95 -0.02
CA ASN A 23 3.00 -7.72 -0.26
C ASN A 23 2.98 -6.81 0.97
N CYS A 24 3.21 -5.53 0.74
CA CYS A 24 3.15 -4.45 1.73
C CYS A 24 1.76 -4.37 2.37
N ARG A 25 1.73 -4.47 3.70
CA ARG A 25 0.50 -4.52 4.51
C ARG A 25 -0.05 -3.15 4.92
N TRP A 26 0.44 -2.06 4.33
CA TRP A 26 -0.08 -0.71 4.61
C TRP A 26 -1.52 -0.57 4.15
N ILE A 27 -2.45 -0.30 5.07
CA ILE A 27 -3.88 -0.14 4.77
C ILE A 27 -4.09 1.18 4.04
N VAL A 28 -4.62 1.09 2.82
CA VAL A 28 -4.98 2.26 2.00
C VAL A 28 -6.41 2.69 2.28
N ARG A 29 -7.34 1.73 2.32
CA ARG A 29 -8.76 1.99 2.64
C ARG A 29 -9.46 0.74 3.14
N ARG A 30 -10.54 0.95 3.91
CA ARG A 30 -11.51 -0.09 4.26
C ARG A 30 -12.57 -0.18 3.17
N VAL A 31 -12.79 -1.37 2.62
CA VAL A 31 -13.82 -1.60 1.58
C VAL A 31 -15.17 -1.94 2.24
N GLN A 32 -15.15 -2.80 3.26
CA GLN A 32 -16.31 -3.17 4.07
C GLN A 32 -15.85 -3.67 5.45
N PHE A 33 -16.77 -4.09 6.31
CA PHE A 33 -16.42 -4.72 7.58
C PHE A 33 -15.50 -5.93 7.36
N GLY A 34 -14.33 -5.95 8.01
CA GLY A 34 -13.34 -7.02 7.88
C GLY A 34 -12.56 -7.08 6.56
N ARG A 35 -12.79 -6.18 5.59
CA ARG A 35 -12.07 -6.19 4.30
C ARG A 35 -11.38 -4.86 4.02
N PHE A 36 -10.08 -4.96 3.74
CA PHE A 36 -9.19 -3.82 3.54
C PHE A 36 -8.44 -3.96 2.22
N LEU A 37 -8.25 -2.83 1.54
CA LEU A 37 -7.27 -2.69 0.48
C LEU A 37 -5.95 -2.22 1.09
N ILE A 38 -4.87 -2.87 0.68
CA ILE A 38 -3.52 -2.56 1.10
C ILE A 38 -2.66 -2.13 -0.08
N CYS A 39 -1.54 -1.49 0.23
CA CYS A 39 -0.58 -0.95 -0.73
C CYS A 39 -0.07 -1.98 -1.75
N GLY A 40 0.02 -3.26 -1.38
CA GLY A 40 0.31 -4.37 -2.28
C GLY A 40 1.70 -4.41 -2.93
N LYS A 41 2.47 -3.33 -2.94
CA LYS A 41 3.87 -3.27 -3.40
C LYS A 41 4.76 -4.33 -2.69
N PRO A 42 5.87 -4.77 -3.30
CA PRO A 42 6.82 -5.66 -2.64
C PRO A 42 7.31 -5.12 -1.30
N VAL A 43 7.39 -5.99 -0.29
CA VAL A 43 7.94 -5.66 1.03
C VAL A 43 9.44 -5.38 0.97
N LYS A 44 9.91 -4.48 1.84
CA LYS A 44 11.34 -4.38 2.17
C LYS A 44 11.74 -5.61 2.99
N ILE A 45 12.95 -6.13 2.78
CA ILE A 45 13.49 -7.25 3.57
C ILE A 45 13.43 -6.92 5.07
N GLY A 46 12.92 -7.85 5.88
CA GLY A 46 12.76 -7.68 7.33
C GLY A 46 11.64 -6.72 7.74
N SER A 47 10.69 -6.41 6.86
CA SER A 47 9.58 -5.47 7.10
C SER A 47 8.27 -6.04 6.57
N SER A 48 7.14 -5.66 7.19
CA SER A 48 5.79 -5.92 6.64
C SER A 48 5.35 -4.87 5.61
N PHE A 49 6.21 -3.89 5.31
CA PHE A 49 5.93 -2.74 4.48
C PHE A 49 6.97 -2.58 3.38
N CYS A 50 6.57 -2.00 2.24
CA CYS A 50 7.49 -1.54 1.21
C CYS A 50 8.41 -0.44 1.75
N THR A 51 9.49 -0.12 1.02
CA THR A 51 10.48 0.90 1.43
C THR A 51 9.84 2.23 1.84
N GLU A 52 8.87 2.70 1.06
CA GLU A 52 8.17 3.96 1.32
C GLU A 52 7.40 3.93 2.67
N HIS A 53 6.52 2.95 2.85
CA HIS A 53 5.69 2.84 4.05
C HIS A 53 6.50 2.43 5.28
N HIS A 54 7.56 1.65 5.12
CA HIS A 54 8.55 1.43 6.16
C HIS A 54 9.20 2.75 6.58
N GLY A 55 9.59 3.60 5.63
CA GLY A 55 10.11 4.93 5.95
C GLY A 55 9.12 5.76 6.80
N ARG A 56 7.82 5.67 6.54
CA ARG A 56 6.80 6.42 7.31
C ARG A 56 6.63 5.91 8.74
N VAL A 57 6.67 4.60 8.95
CA VAL A 57 6.50 4.00 10.29
C VAL A 57 7.75 4.19 11.16
N TRP A 58 8.95 4.08 10.58
CA TRP A 58 10.20 4.09 11.33
C TRP A 58 10.96 5.43 11.31
N ARG A 59 10.50 6.45 10.55
CA ARG A 59 10.99 7.82 10.76
C ARG A 59 10.47 8.37 12.09
N ARG A 60 11.25 8.16 13.15
CA ARG A 60 11.20 8.97 14.38
C ARG A 60 12.18 10.14 14.22
N GLY A 61 11.70 11.38 14.32
CA GLY A 61 12.52 12.50 14.83
C GLY A 61 13.21 13.47 13.86
N GLU A 62 12.58 13.90 12.77
CA GLU A 62 12.93 15.18 12.13
C GLU A 62 11.78 16.16 12.35
N ARG A 63 11.68 16.69 13.57
CA ARG A 63 10.96 17.92 13.91
C ARG A 63 11.83 18.72 14.84
#